data_AF-A0A256JVS5-F1
#
_entry.id   AF-A0A256JVS5-F1
#
_cell.length_a   1.000
_cell.length_b   1.000
_cell.length_c   1.000
_cell.angle_alpha   90.00
_cell.angle_beta   90.00
_cell.angle_gamma   90.00
#
_symmetry.space_group_name_H-M   'P 1'
#
loop_
_entity.id
_entity.type
_entity.pdbx_description
1 polymer ?
#
loop_
_entity_poly.entity_id
_entity_poly.type
_entity_poly.pdbx_seq_one_letter_code
_entity_poly.pdbx_strand_id
1 'polypeptide(L)'
;MTTAQRSRPWYCRDDVVDEYKSTINDDGTPLPMLKKLKLLKATVVNVGALAFSTYAISQGGDATLIAASALAFLATFNGVELGEYLSLLQAAREVQMETRNDED
;
A
#
# COMPACT_ATOMS: atom_id res chain seq x y z
N MET A 1 3.97 -14.02 -28.44
CA MET A 1 2.81 -14.60 -27.75
C MET A 1 2.34 -13.58 -26.74
N THR A 2 1.20 -12.94 -26.97
CA THR A 2 0.65 -11.91 -26.08
C THR A 2 -0.25 -12.64 -25.08
N THR A 3 0.28 -12.95 -23.90
CA THR A 3 -0.49 -13.53 -22.80
C THR A 3 -1.67 -12.59 -22.52
N ALA A 4 -2.90 -13.12 -22.47
CA ALA A 4 -4.08 -12.29 -22.27
C ALA A 4 -3.97 -11.55 -20.92
N GLN A 5 -3.68 -10.25 -20.98
CA GLN A 5 -3.61 -9.39 -19.80
C GLN A 5 -5.03 -9.35 -19.20
N ARG A 6 -5.24 -10.04 -18.07
CA ARG A 6 -6.49 -9.90 -17.31
C ARG A 6 -6.63 -8.43 -16.95
N SER A 7 -7.78 -7.83 -17.26
CA SER A 7 -8.09 -6.47 -16.82
C SER A 7 -8.15 -6.46 -15.29
N ARG A 8 -7.11 -5.92 -14.66
CA ARG A 8 -7.05 -5.72 -13.21
C ARG A 8 -7.96 -4.54 -12.80
N PRO A 9 -8.40 -4.46 -11.54
CA PRO A 9 -9.14 -3.30 -11.06
C PRO A 9 -8.30 -2.03 -11.18
N TRP A 10 -8.94 -0.89 -11.47
CA TRP A 10 -8.27 0.40 -11.69
C TRP A 10 -7.39 0.89 -10.53
N TYR A 11 -7.64 0.40 -9.31
CA TYR A 11 -6.88 0.74 -8.11
C TYR A 11 -5.66 -0.16 -7.89
N CYS A 12 -5.48 -1.21 -8.69
CA CYS A 12 -4.30 -2.06 -8.69
C CYS A 12 -3.36 -1.58 -9.80
N ARG A 13 -2.10 -1.30 -9.47
CA ARG A 13 -1.12 -0.88 -10.47
C ARG A 13 -0.48 -2.11 -11.09
N ASP A 14 -0.56 -2.25 -12.41
CA ASP A 14 -0.17 -3.47 -13.11
C ASP A 14 1.30 -3.85 -12.86
N ASP A 15 2.21 -2.88 -12.95
CA ASP A 15 3.64 -3.03 -12.68
C ASP A 15 3.93 -3.57 -11.28
N VAL A 16 3.23 -3.06 -10.26
CA VAL A 16 3.39 -3.46 -8.86
C VAL A 16 2.83 -4.87 -8.61
N VAL A 17 1.71 -5.20 -9.26
CA VAL A 17 1.14 -6.55 -9.17
C VAL A 17 2.12 -7.56 -9.78
N ASP A 18 2.70 -7.26 -10.94
CA ASP A 18 3.66 -8.14 -11.61
C ASP A 18 4.94 -8.34 -10.79
N GLU A 19 5.46 -7.26 -10.19
CA GLU A 19 6.61 -7.34 -9.26
C GLU A 19 6.29 -8.27 -8.09
N TYR A 20 5.15 -8.09 -7.44
CA TYR A 20 4.75 -8.95 -6.32
C TYR A 20 4.51 -10.40 -6.74
N LYS A 21 4.00 -10.66 -7.94
CA LYS A 21 3.91 -12.04 -8.47
C LYS A 21 5.28 -12.67 -8.61
N SER A 22 6.26 -11.95 -9.16
CA SER A 22 7.64 -12.43 -9.25
C SER A 22 8.19 -12.76 -7.86
N THR A 23 8.04 -11.85 -6.89
CA THR A 23 8.53 -12.08 -5.51
C THR A 23 7.86 -13.28 -4.83
N ILE A 24 6.55 -13.47 -5.03
CA ILE A 24 5.81 -14.60 -4.45
C ILE A 24 6.29 -15.93 -5.04
N ASN A 25 6.57 -15.96 -6.35
CA ASN A 25 6.98 -17.17 -7.07
C ASN A 25 8.47 -17.51 -6.85
N ASP A 26 9.35 -16.52 -6.71
CA ASP A 26 10.80 -16.75 -6.60
C ASP A 26 11.24 -17.22 -5.20
N ASP A 27 10.73 -16.61 -4.13
CA ASP A 27 11.43 -16.71 -2.84
C ASP A 27 10.73 -17.54 -1.76
N GLY A 28 9.45 -17.89 -1.90
CA GLY A 28 8.69 -18.65 -0.87
C GLY A 28 8.69 -18.02 0.53
N THR A 29 9.36 -16.87 0.72
CA THR A 29 9.45 -16.18 1.98
C THR A 29 8.09 -15.56 2.24
N PRO A 30 7.55 -15.76 3.44
CA PRO A 30 6.25 -15.22 3.72
C PRO A 30 6.38 -13.69 3.63
N LEU A 31 5.29 -13.03 3.24
CA LEU A 31 5.19 -11.58 3.18
C LEU A 31 5.11 -10.84 4.55
N PRO A 32 5.28 -11.44 5.78
CA PRO A 32 5.04 -10.68 7.00
C PRO A 32 6.10 -9.63 7.27
N MET A 33 7.30 -9.68 6.68
CA MET A 33 8.26 -8.59 6.83
C MET A 33 7.73 -7.30 6.16
N LEU A 34 7.19 -7.40 4.94
CA LEU A 34 6.56 -6.28 4.25
C LEU A 34 5.37 -5.72 5.05
N LYS A 35 4.53 -6.61 5.60
CA LYS A 35 3.37 -6.21 6.42
C LYS A 35 3.79 -5.50 7.71
N LYS A 36 4.80 -6.01 8.42
CA LYS A 36 5.30 -5.41 9.67
C LYS A 36 5.90 -4.03 9.44
N LEU A 37 6.71 -3.87 8.38
CA LEU A 37 7.32 -2.59 8.06
C LEU A 37 6.27 -1.55 7.65
N LYS A 38 5.26 -1.97 6.87
CA LYS A 38 4.11 -1.11 6.51
C LYS A 38 3.29 -0.70 7.73
N LEU A 39 3.02 -1.62 8.66
CA LEU A 39 2.29 -1.29 9.90
C LEU A 39 3.07 -0.30 10.77
N LEU A 40 4.39 -0.49 10.91
CA LEU A 40 5.25 0.43 11.65
C LEU A 40 5.28 1.82 11.00
N LYS A 41 5.45 1.87 9.67
CA LYS A 41 5.44 3.12 8.90
C LYS A 41 4.12 3.86 9.06
N ALA A 42 3.00 3.18 8.87
CA ALA A 42 1.67 3.77 9.06
C ALA A 42 1.52 4.34 10.49
N THR A 43 1.97 3.61 11.52
CA THR A 43 1.87 4.06 12.91
C THR A 43 2.72 5.31 13.16
N VAL A 44 3.99 5.28 12.76
CA VAL A 44 4.94 6.39 12.97
C VAL A 44 4.47 7.65 12.22
N VAL A 45 4.01 7.49 10.99
CA VAL A 45 3.55 8.61 10.15
C VAL A 45 2.28 9.24 10.73
N ASN A 46 1.28 8.43 11.12
CA ASN A 46 0.03 8.95 11.69
C ASN A 46 0.26 9.63 13.05
N VAL A 47 1.05 9.01 13.95
CA VAL A 47 1.38 9.60 15.25
C VAL A 47 2.19 10.89 15.07
N GLY A 48 3.18 10.89 14.18
CA GLY A 48 3.97 12.07 13.86
C GLY A 48 3.11 13.20 13.32
N ALA A 49 2.27 12.94 12.32
CA ALA A 49 1.38 13.94 11.73
C ALA A 49 0.46 14.56 12.79
N LEU A 50 -0.15 13.75 13.66
CA LEU A 50 -1.01 14.26 14.74
C LEU A 50 -0.22 15.05 15.79
N ALA A 51 0.92 14.54 16.24
CA ALA A 51 1.73 15.18 17.27
C ALA A 51 2.28 16.54 16.77
N PHE A 52 2.87 16.58 15.59
CA PHE A 52 3.43 17.82 15.02
C PHE A 52 2.35 18.84 14.69
N SER A 53 1.21 18.41 14.13
CA SER A 53 0.10 19.33 13.83
C SER A 53 -0.48 19.93 15.10
N THR A 54 -0.73 19.10 16.13
CA THR A 54 -1.25 19.57 17.42
C THR A 54 -0.26 20.51 18.10
N TYR A 55 1.03 20.17 18.07
CA TYR A 55 2.08 21.01 18.63
C TYR A 55 2.16 22.37 17.91
N ALA A 56 2.17 22.39 16.57
CA ALA A 56 2.22 23.63 15.80
C ALA A 56 1.01 24.53 16.07
N ILE A 57 -0.19 23.95 16.20
CA ILE A 57 -1.41 24.68 16.57
C ILE A 57 -1.28 25.25 18.00
N SER A 58 -0.77 24.48 18.95
CA SER A 58 -0.57 24.95 20.33
C SER A 58 0.41 26.13 20.45
N GLN A 59 1.34 26.27 19.50
CA GLN A 59 2.28 27.39 19.41
C GLN A 59 1.71 28.61 18.67
N GLY A 60 0.40 28.61 18.37
CA GLY A 60 -0.28 29.72 17.70
C GLY A 60 -0.23 29.68 16.18
N GLY A 61 0.13 28.54 15.58
CA GLY A 61 0.03 28.35 14.14
C GLY A 61 -1.41 28.38 13.63
N ASP A 62 -1.60 28.75 12.37
CA ASP A 62 -2.92 28.77 11.72
C ASP A 62 -3.51 27.36 11.66
N ALA A 63 -4.55 27.13 12.47
CA ALA A 63 -5.18 25.83 12.61
C ALA A 63 -5.82 25.34 11.30
N THR A 64 -6.35 26.23 10.47
CA THR A 64 -6.97 25.87 9.20
C THR A 64 -5.93 25.36 8.22
N LEU A 65 -4.82 26.08 8.05
CA LEU A 65 -3.75 25.67 7.14
C LEU A 65 -3.05 24.41 7.61
N ILE A 66 -2.75 24.32 8.91
CA ILE A 66 -2.10 23.15 9.49
C ILE A 66 -3.00 21.92 9.38
N ALA A 67 -4.27 22.02 9.76
CA ALA A 67 -5.19 20.89 9.68
C ALA A 67 -5.44 20.45 8.24
N ALA A 68 -5.62 21.39 7.30
CA ALA A 68 -5.78 21.07 5.88
C ALA A 68 -4.54 20.35 5.32
N SER A 69 -3.33 20.82 5.67
CA SER A 69 -2.08 20.21 5.25
C SER A 69 -1.89 18.82 5.86
N ALA A 70 -2.20 18.66 7.14
CA ALA A 70 -2.14 17.38 7.83
C ALA A 70 -3.12 16.37 7.23
N LEU A 71 -4.35 16.79 6.91
CA LEU A 71 -5.34 15.95 6.24
C LEU A 71 -4.87 15.54 4.84
N ALA A 72 -4.37 16.48 4.04
CA ALA A 72 -3.86 16.18 2.70
C ALA A 72 -2.68 15.19 2.75
N PHE A 73 -1.76 15.39 3.69
CA PHE A 73 -0.63 14.51 3.93
C PHE A 73 -1.10 13.10 4.33
N LEU A 74 -1.97 13.00 5.33
CA LEU A 74 -2.52 11.72 5.80
C LEU A 74 -3.29 11.00 4.69
N ALA A 75 -4.16 11.69 3.96
CA ALA A 75 -4.92 11.11 2.85
C ALA A 75 -3.97 10.54 1.77
N THR A 76 -2.93 11.29 1.41
CA THR A 76 -1.96 10.87 0.39
C THR A 76 -1.15 9.65 0.86
N PHE A 77 -0.58 9.71 2.06
CA PHE A 77 0.23 8.61 2.60
C PHE A 77 -0.58 7.33 2.76
N ASN A 78 -1.76 7.42 3.39
CA ASN A 78 -2.62 6.24 3.59
C ASN A 78 -3.16 5.72 2.24
N GLY A 79 -3.46 6.60 1.28
CA GLY A 79 -3.92 6.21 -0.06
C GLY A 79 -2.88 5.41 -0.85
N VAL A 80 -1.62 5.85 -0.83
CA VAL A 80 -0.51 5.13 -1.48
C VAL A 80 -0.32 3.75 -0.85
N GLU A 81 -0.25 3.68 0.49
CA GLU A 81 -0.03 2.41 1.19
C GLU A 81 -1.19 1.42 0.97
N LEU A 82 -2.43 1.91 0.92
CA LEU A 82 -3.60 1.10 0.59
C LEU A 82 -3.50 0.53 -0.83
N GLY A 83 -3.14 1.35 -1.82
CA GLY A 83 -2.98 0.90 -3.21
C GLY A 83 -1.92 -0.20 -3.36
N GLU A 84 -0.78 -0.07 -2.68
CA GLU A 84 0.23 -1.12 -2.66
C GLU A 84 -0.27 -2.41 -1.99
N TYR A 85 -1.03 -2.30 -0.90
CA TYR A 85 -1.61 -3.46 -0.22
C TYR A 85 -2.63 -4.19 -1.11
N LEU A 86 -3.48 -3.46 -1.81
CA LEU A 86 -4.44 -4.02 -2.77
C LEU A 86 -3.74 -4.71 -3.93
N SER A 87 -2.66 -4.12 -4.44
CA SER A 87 -1.85 -4.72 -5.51
C SER A 87 -1.19 -6.02 -5.05
N LEU A 88 -0.69 -6.09 -3.82
CA LEU A 88 -0.17 -7.33 -3.22
C LEU A 88 -1.25 -8.41 -3.07
N LEU A 89 -2.46 -8.05 -2.62
CA LEU A 89 -3.57 -8.99 -2.53
C LEU A 89 -3.99 -9.51 -3.92
N GLN A 90 -3.99 -8.64 -4.92
CA GLN A 90 -4.27 -9.03 -6.30
C GLN A 90 -3.23 -10.00 -6.84
N ALA A 91 -1.94 -9.73 -6.62
CA ALA A 91 -0.85 -10.62 -6.99
C ALA A 91 -1.01 -12.00 -6.36
N ALA A 92 -1.26 -12.06 -5.05
CA ALA A 92 -1.48 -13.31 -4.33
C ALA A 92 -2.69 -14.11 -4.87
N ARG A 93 -3.77 -13.42 -5.27
CA ARG A 93 -4.93 -14.08 -5.90
C ARG A 93 -4.58 -14.63 -7.28
N GLU A 94 -3.83 -13.89 -8.09
CA GLU A 94 -3.44 -14.33 -9.43
C GLU A 94 -2.56 -15.58 -9.37
N VAL A 95 -1.53 -15.60 -8.51
CA VAL A 95 -0.67 -16.78 -8.33
C VAL A 95 -1.49 -18.01 -7.92
N GLN A 96 -2.42 -17.87 -6.95
CA GLN A 96 -3.30 -18.99 -6.54
C GLN A 96 -4.20 -19.50 -7.66
N MET A 97 -4.66 -18.62 -8.56
CA MET A 97 -5.48 -19.04 -9.70
C MET A 97 -4.65 -19.74 -10.78
N GLU A 98 -3.40 -19.31 -10.99
CA GLU A 98 -2.46 -19.94 -11.92
C GLU A 98 -2.11 -21.36 -11.44
N THR A 99 -1.72 -21.53 -10.17
CA THR A 99 -1.41 -22.85 -9.61
C THR A 99 -2.57 -23.84 -9.73
N ARG A 100 -3.81 -23.39 -9.46
CA ARG A 100 -5.00 -24.26 -9.58
C ARG A 100 -5.29 -24.66 -11.04
N ASN A 101 -5.08 -23.76 -12.00
CA ASN A 101 -5.29 -24.08 -13.41
C ASN A 101 -4.23 -25.03 -13.97
N ASP A 102 -3.02 -25.06 -13.39
CA ASP A 102 -1.96 -25.99 -13.80
C ASP A 102 -2.18 -27.43 -13.27
N GLU A 103 -3.07 -27.62 -12.29
CA GLU A 103 -3.42 -28.91 -11.69
C GLU A 103 -4.62 -29.62 -12.36
N ASP A 104 -5.41 -28.89 -13.18
CA ASP A 104 -6.59 -29.38 -13.93
C ASP A 104 -6.25 -29.73 -15.40
#